data_AF-A0A950KFG1-F1
#
_entry.id   AF-A0A950KFG1-F1
#
_cell.length_a   1.000
_cell.length_b   1.000
_cell.length_c   1.000
_cell.angle_alpha   90.00
_cell.angle_beta   90.00
_cell.angle_gamma   90.00
#
_symmetry.space_group_name_H-M   'P 1'
#
loop_
_entity.id
_entity.type
_entity.pdbx_description
1 polymer ?
#
loop_
_entity_poly.entity_id
_entity_poly.type
_entity_poly.pdbx_seq_one_letter_code
_entity_poly.pdbx_strand_id
1 'polypeptide(L)'
;MAKSQSPAQKETVERVMHEFKHGELKTANGRRKVKNPKQAIAIALHEAGASKNEDKKTNQRNLRRTKTKERRGETGRAATEGRAAAKPGSRAKSAAGNGEEKTRTELYEEAKKRDIPGRSKMNKAQLQRALHH
;
A
#
# COMPACT_ATOMS: atom_id res chain seq x y z
N MET A 1 -10.97 -18.03 25.17
CA MET A 1 -10.72 -17.43 23.84
C MET A 1 -10.24 -16.00 24.05
N ALA A 2 -9.34 -15.48 23.21
CA ALA A 2 -8.97 -14.06 23.30
C ALA A 2 -10.24 -13.23 23.08
N LYS A 3 -10.68 -12.52 24.11
CA LYS A 3 -11.95 -11.76 24.14
C LYS A 3 -11.91 -10.56 23.18
N SER A 4 -10.71 -10.22 22.70
CA SER A 4 -10.42 -9.08 21.83
C SER A 4 -9.40 -9.47 20.75
N GLN A 5 -9.57 -8.89 19.56
CA GLN A 5 -8.63 -9.01 18.44
C GLN A 5 -7.24 -8.47 18.81
N SER A 6 -6.18 -9.11 18.32
CA SER A 6 -4.80 -8.61 18.46
C SER A 6 -4.58 -7.34 17.62
N PRO A 7 -3.55 -6.53 17.91
CA PRO A 7 -3.26 -5.32 17.13
C PRO A 7 -3.10 -5.60 15.62
N ALA A 8 -2.44 -6.70 15.26
CA ALA A 8 -2.25 -7.11 13.86
C ALA A 8 -3.58 -7.48 13.17
N GLN A 9 -4.52 -8.07 13.93
CA GLN A 9 -5.86 -8.38 13.43
C GLN A 9 -6.68 -7.10 13.23
N LYS A 10 -6.60 -6.16 14.17
CA LYS A 10 -7.26 -4.85 14.07
C LYS A 10 -6.79 -4.08 12.84
N GLU A 11 -5.48 -4.04 12.58
CA GLU A 11 -4.90 -3.40 11.41
C GLU A 11 -5.45 -3.99 10.09
N THR A 12 -5.54 -5.31 10.00
CA THR A 12 -6.11 -5.97 8.83
C THR A 12 -7.61 -5.65 8.67
N VAL A 13 -8.38 -5.65 9.76
CA VAL A 13 -9.80 -5.25 9.73
C VAL A 13 -9.94 -3.80 9.25
N GLU A 14 -9.16 -2.90 9.82
CA GLU A 14 -9.16 -1.48 9.46
C GLU A 14 -8.84 -1.28 7.97
N ARG A 15 -7.80 -1.95 7.45
CA ARG A 15 -7.45 -1.91 6.02
C ARG A 15 -8.61 -2.38 5.14
N VAL A 16 -9.19 -3.55 5.42
CA VAL A 16 -10.30 -4.09 4.62
C VAL A 16 -11.49 -3.14 4.62
N MET A 17 -11.78 -2.54 5.78
CA MET A 17 -12.86 -1.56 5.89
C MET A 17 -12.56 -0.24 5.20
N HIS A 18 -11.29 0.18 5.16
CA HIS A 18 -10.84 1.31 4.36
C HIS A 18 -11.09 1.04 2.86
N GLU A 19 -10.69 -0.13 2.37
CA GLU A 19 -10.95 -0.56 0.99
C GLU A 19 -12.45 -0.61 0.69
N PHE A 20 -13.27 -1.07 1.64
CA PHE A 20 -14.71 -1.05 1.45
C PHE A 20 -15.26 0.38 1.39
N LYS A 21 -14.81 1.27 2.28
CA LYS A 21 -15.21 2.68 2.33
C LYS A 21 -14.92 3.41 1.01
N HIS A 22 -13.81 3.09 0.36
CA HIS A 22 -13.43 3.66 -0.95
C HIS A 22 -14.02 2.88 -2.14
N GLY A 23 -14.78 1.82 -1.90
CA GLY A 23 -15.37 1.00 -2.96
C GLY A 23 -14.33 0.21 -3.75
N GLU A 24 -13.26 -0.23 -3.10
CA GLU A 24 -12.12 -0.94 -3.68
C GLU A 24 -12.10 -2.42 -3.28
N LEU A 25 -12.78 -2.77 -2.18
CA LEU A 25 -12.87 -4.14 -1.71
C LEU A 25 -13.57 -5.02 -2.76
N LYS A 26 -12.89 -6.09 -3.19
CA LYS A 26 -13.39 -7.04 -4.19
C LYS A 26 -14.02 -8.26 -3.53
N THR A 27 -14.98 -8.89 -4.21
CA THR A 27 -15.52 -10.19 -3.82
C THR A 27 -14.46 -11.29 -3.94
N ALA A 28 -14.72 -12.47 -3.37
CA ALA A 28 -13.78 -13.60 -3.39
C ALA A 28 -13.29 -13.97 -4.81
N ASN A 29 -14.15 -13.81 -5.83
CA ASN A 29 -13.83 -14.11 -7.22
C ASN A 29 -13.17 -12.93 -7.97
N GLY A 30 -12.93 -11.79 -7.32
CA GLY A 30 -12.23 -10.63 -7.86
C GLY A 30 -12.99 -9.81 -8.94
N ARG A 31 -14.11 -10.34 -9.47
CA ARG A 31 -14.84 -9.73 -10.60
C ARG A 31 -15.70 -8.51 -10.22
N ARG A 32 -16.19 -8.45 -8.98
CA ARG A 32 -17.14 -7.41 -8.54
C ARG A 32 -16.66 -6.75 -7.26
N LYS A 33 -17.02 -5.48 -7.07
CA LYS A 33 -16.83 -4.74 -5.82
C LYS A 33 -17.85 -5.21 -4.79
N VAL A 34 -17.45 -5.26 -3.53
CA VAL A 34 -18.34 -5.54 -2.39
C VAL A 34 -19.20 -4.32 -2.15
N LYS A 35 -20.52 -4.49 -2.13
CA LYS A 35 -21.48 -3.39 -1.88
C LYS A 35 -22.14 -3.49 -0.50
N ASN A 36 -22.18 -4.68 0.08
CA ASN A 36 -22.87 -4.93 1.34
C ASN A 36 -21.91 -4.79 2.53
N PRO A 37 -22.17 -3.88 3.51
CA PRO A 37 -21.33 -3.72 4.70
C PRO A 37 -21.18 -5.02 5.51
N LYS A 38 -22.23 -5.84 5.61
CA LYS A 38 -22.16 -7.13 6.32
C LYS A 38 -21.17 -8.09 5.68
N GLN A 39 -21.12 -8.08 4.34
CA GLN A 39 -20.16 -8.89 3.59
C GLN A 39 -18.73 -8.36 3.78
N ALA A 40 -18.54 -7.03 3.83
CA ALA A 40 -17.25 -6.43 4.12
C ALA A 40 -16.76 -6.81 5.54
N ILE A 41 -17.63 -6.79 6.55
CA ILE A 41 -17.32 -7.26 7.91
C ILE A 41 -16.88 -8.73 7.88
N ALA A 42 -17.62 -9.59 7.17
CA ALA A 42 -17.28 -11.00 7.07
C ALA A 42 -15.91 -11.22 6.43
N ILE A 43 -15.59 -10.49 5.35
CA ILE A 43 -14.29 -10.54 4.69
C ILE A 43 -13.20 -10.03 5.64
N ALA A 44 -13.42 -8.93 6.35
CA ALA A 44 -12.46 -8.35 7.29
C ALA A 44 -12.11 -9.33 8.42
N LEU A 45 -13.13 -9.97 9.02
CA LEU A 45 -12.94 -10.97 10.07
C LEU A 45 -12.24 -12.23 9.56
N HIS A 46 -12.57 -12.67 8.34
CA HIS A 46 -11.92 -13.81 7.71
C HIS A 46 -10.45 -13.52 7.39
N GLU A 47 -10.14 -12.37 6.77
CA GLU A 47 -8.78 -11.96 6.43
C GLU A 47 -7.90 -11.74 7.67
N ALA A 48 -8.47 -11.20 8.74
CA ALA A 48 -7.80 -11.01 10.02
C ALA A 48 -7.64 -12.31 10.83
N GLY A 49 -8.20 -13.44 10.38
CA GLY A 49 -8.19 -14.68 11.17
C GLY A 49 -8.90 -14.53 12.51
N ALA A 50 -9.98 -13.74 12.55
CA ALA A 50 -10.79 -13.46 13.73
C ALA A 50 -12.23 -13.98 13.58
N SER A 51 -12.49 -14.85 12.60
CA SER A 51 -13.80 -15.45 12.41
C SER A 51 -14.10 -16.45 13.53
N LYS A 52 -15.26 -16.32 14.14
CA LYS A 52 -15.77 -17.28 15.15
C LYS A 52 -16.24 -18.59 14.54
N ASN A 53 -16.48 -18.62 13.24
CA ASN A 53 -17.00 -19.79 12.52
C ASN A 53 -15.86 -20.69 12.00
N GLU A 54 -14.61 -20.25 12.11
CA GLU A 54 -13.42 -20.95 11.63
C GLU A 54 -12.60 -21.48 12.81
N ASP A 55 -11.93 -22.62 12.64
CA ASP A 55 -11.03 -23.16 13.64
C ASP A 55 -9.75 -22.31 13.78
N LYS A 56 -9.01 -22.49 14.89
CA LYS A 56 -7.81 -21.69 15.18
C LYS A 56 -6.73 -21.83 14.10
N LYS A 57 -6.56 -23.03 13.52
CA LYS A 57 -5.51 -23.30 12.51
C LYS A 57 -5.86 -22.60 11.21
N THR A 58 -7.12 -22.62 10.81
CA THR A 58 -7.59 -21.90 9.61
C THR A 58 -7.51 -20.39 9.80
N ASN A 59 -7.91 -19.86 10.95
CA ASN A 59 -7.74 -18.46 11.28
C ASN A 59 -6.27 -17.99 11.23
N GLN A 60 -5.34 -18.76 11.81
CA GLN A 60 -3.90 -18.45 11.73
C GLN A 60 -3.37 -18.47 10.28
N ARG A 61 -3.82 -19.45 9.48
CA ARG A 61 -3.47 -19.57 8.07
C ARG A 61 -3.96 -18.37 7.27
N ASN A 62 -5.20 -17.94 7.51
CA ASN A 62 -5.80 -16.78 6.86
C ASN A 62 -5.03 -15.52 7.19
N LEU A 63 -4.76 -15.26 8.47
CA LEU A 63 -3.97 -14.10 8.91
C LEU A 63 -2.58 -14.10 8.26
N ARG A 64 -1.87 -15.24 8.25
CA ARG A 64 -0.54 -15.36 7.62
C ARG A 64 -0.59 -15.09 6.12
N ARG A 65 -1.60 -15.64 5.43
CA ARG A 65 -1.82 -15.41 3.99
C ARG A 65 -2.08 -13.93 3.73
N THR A 66 -2.95 -13.30 4.51
CA THR A 66 -3.28 -11.87 4.38
C THR A 66 -2.07 -10.98 4.60
N LYS A 67 -1.30 -11.19 5.67
CA LYS A 67 -0.07 -10.43 5.95
C LYS A 67 0.97 -10.57 4.83
N THR A 68 1.03 -11.74 4.19
CA THR A 68 1.91 -11.96 3.03
C THR A 68 1.45 -11.14 1.82
N LYS A 69 0.14 -11.10 1.53
CA LYS A 69 -0.43 -10.24 0.47
C LYS A 69 -0.21 -8.75 0.75
N GLU A 70 -0.42 -8.32 2.00
CA GLU A 70 -0.18 -6.94 2.45
C GLU A 70 1.27 -6.53 2.19
N ARG A 71 2.24 -7.39 2.55
CA ARG A 71 3.67 -7.15 2.29
C ARG A 71 4.00 -7.06 0.80
N ARG A 72 3.31 -7.84 -0.04
CA ARG A 72 3.50 -7.83 -1.50
C ARG A 72 2.80 -6.66 -2.19
N GLY A 73 1.87 -5.98 -1.51
CA GLY A 73 1.05 -4.92 -2.11
C GLY A 73 -0.04 -5.46 -3.02
N GLU A 74 -0.54 -6.67 -2.76
CA GLU A 74 -1.59 -7.33 -3.54
C GLU A 74 -3.01 -6.98 -3.01
N THR A 75 -3.14 -5.96 -2.18
CA THR A 75 -4.43 -5.54 -1.59
C THR A 75 -5.14 -4.52 -2.47
N GLY A 76 -6.47 -4.39 -2.31
CA GLY A 76 -7.27 -3.43 -3.09
C GLY A 76 -6.71 -2.02 -2.96
N ARG A 77 -6.39 -1.63 -1.72
CA ARG A 77 -5.77 -0.35 -1.36
C ARG A 77 -4.45 -0.10 -2.09
N ALA A 78 -3.60 -1.12 -2.17
CA ALA A 78 -2.29 -0.98 -2.81
C ALA A 78 -2.39 -0.86 -4.35
N ALA A 79 -3.44 -1.44 -4.95
CA ALA A 79 -3.69 -1.36 -6.38
C ALA A 79 -4.24 0.00 -6.82
N THR A 80 -5.01 0.69 -5.97
CA THR A 80 -5.72 1.94 -6.29
C THR A 80 -5.03 3.19 -5.75
N GLU A 81 -4.60 3.18 -4.48
CA GLU A 81 -3.88 4.30 -3.86
C GLU A 81 -2.39 4.30 -4.22
N GLY A 82 -1.96 3.25 -4.92
CA GLY A 82 -0.56 2.98 -5.23
C GLY A 82 0.25 2.64 -3.98
N ARG A 83 1.48 2.18 -4.20
CA ARG A 83 2.47 1.88 -3.14
C ARG A 83 2.85 3.11 -2.28
N ALA A 84 2.31 4.29 -2.59
CA ALA A 84 2.60 5.57 -1.94
C ALA A 84 1.88 5.74 -0.59
N ALA A 85 0.78 5.05 -0.33
CA ALA A 85 0.03 5.12 0.93
C ALA A 85 0.60 4.23 2.05
N ALA A 86 1.56 3.35 1.74
CA ALA A 86 2.33 2.62 2.75
C ALA A 86 3.35 3.58 3.39
N LYS A 87 3.31 3.71 4.72
CA LYS A 87 4.09 4.63 5.56
C LYS A 87 5.49 4.98 4.99
N PRO A 88 5.91 6.26 5.06
CA PRO A 88 7.21 6.69 4.55
C PRO A 88 8.33 6.08 5.42
N GLY A 89 8.90 4.97 4.97
CA GLY A 89 9.96 4.27 5.71
C GLY A 89 10.63 3.12 4.96
N SER A 90 10.00 2.55 3.93
CA SER A 90 10.62 1.52 3.08
C SER A 90 10.76 2.02 1.64
N ARG A 91 11.67 2.97 1.43
CA ARG A 91 12.09 3.38 0.08
C ARG A 91 13.02 2.32 -0.49
N ALA A 92 12.44 1.25 -1.02
CA ALA A 92 13.15 0.33 -1.91
C ALA A 92 12.28 0.04 -3.13
N LYS A 93 12.74 0.57 -4.27
CA LYS A 93 12.35 0.20 -5.64
C LYS A 93 10.92 0.55 -6.08
N SER A 94 10.75 1.79 -6.52
CA SER A 94 9.87 2.13 -7.64
C SER A 94 10.72 2.21 -8.92
N ALA A 95 10.97 1.06 -9.54
CA ALA A 95 11.38 0.98 -10.94
C ALA A 95 10.21 0.32 -11.68
N ALA A 96 9.38 1.16 -12.31
CA ALA A 96 8.50 0.84 -13.45
C ALA A 96 7.43 1.94 -13.57
N GLY A 97 7.52 2.78 -14.61
CA GLY A 97 6.48 3.74 -14.95
C GLY A 97 6.96 4.86 -15.89
N ASN A 98 7.16 4.49 -17.16
CA ASN A 98 7.25 5.29 -18.39
C ASN A 98 7.43 6.83 -18.31
N GLY A 99 8.52 7.28 -18.96
CA GLY A 99 8.90 8.66 -19.21
C GLY A 99 10.30 8.89 -18.66
N GLU A 100 11.27 9.24 -19.51
CA GLU A 100 12.68 9.55 -19.17
C GLU A 100 12.85 10.80 -18.28
N GLU A 101 11.96 11.03 -17.33
CA GLU A 101 12.05 12.10 -16.38
C GLU A 101 12.63 11.60 -15.06
N LYS A 102 13.94 11.80 -14.90
CA LYS A 102 14.67 11.59 -13.65
C LYS A 102 13.88 12.14 -12.46
N THR A 103 13.85 11.40 -11.36
CA THR A 103 13.16 11.87 -10.15
C THR A 103 13.82 13.14 -9.61
N ARG A 104 13.09 13.99 -8.85
CA ARG A 104 13.68 15.21 -8.27
C ARG A 104 14.95 14.91 -7.46
N THR A 105 14.98 13.77 -6.78
CA THR A 105 16.13 13.31 -6.01
C THR A 105 17.31 12.98 -6.92
N GLU A 106 17.09 12.26 -8.02
CA GLU A 106 18.14 11.97 -9.01
C GLU A 106 18.68 13.25 -9.64
N LEU A 107 17.81 14.18 -10.01
CA LEU A 107 18.21 15.49 -10.54
C LEU A 107 18.98 16.31 -9.48
N TYR A 108 18.62 16.21 -8.20
CA TYR A 108 19.34 16.88 -7.11
C TYR A 108 20.74 16.29 -6.90
N GLU A 109 20.87 14.96 -6.90
CA GLU A 109 22.16 14.28 -6.76
C GLU A 109 23.06 14.56 -7.97
N GLU A 110 22.51 14.57 -9.17
CA GLU A 110 23.25 14.95 -10.38
C GLU A 110 23.68 16.42 -10.35
N ALA A 111 22.79 17.32 -9.93
CA ALA A 111 23.12 18.73 -9.73
C ALA A 111 24.17 18.95 -8.64
N LYS A 112 24.21 18.10 -7.60
CA LYS A 112 25.26 18.09 -6.57
C LYS A 112 26.60 17.61 -7.13
N LYS A 113 26.61 16.58 -7.99
CA LYS A 113 27.83 16.09 -8.66
C LYS A 113 28.42 17.11 -9.63
N ARG A 114 27.57 17.91 -10.28
CA ARG A 114 27.99 19.02 -11.18
C ARG A 114 28.16 20.36 -10.46
N ASP A 115 28.06 20.36 -9.14
CA ASP A 115 28.13 21.53 -8.25
C ASP A 115 27.32 22.75 -8.69
N ILE A 116 26.06 22.51 -9.10
CA ILE A 116 25.16 23.57 -9.52
C ILE A 116 24.81 24.45 -8.30
N PRO A 117 25.08 25.76 -8.33
CA PRO A 117 24.76 26.67 -7.24
C PRO A 117 23.24 26.82 -7.10
N GLY A 118 22.76 26.97 -5.87
CA GLY A 118 21.32 27.13 -5.62
C GLY A 118 20.46 25.87 -5.84
N ARG A 119 21.05 24.71 -6.16
CA ARG A 119 20.37 23.42 -6.35
C ARG A 119 19.38 23.04 -5.25
N SER A 120 19.64 23.42 -4.00
CA SER A 120 18.77 23.13 -2.85
C SER A 120 17.45 23.91 -2.84
N LYS A 121 17.41 25.06 -3.53
CA LYS A 121 16.22 25.89 -3.69
C LYS A 121 15.41 25.53 -4.94
N MET A 122 15.96 24.70 -5.83
CA MET A 122 15.34 24.36 -7.10
C MET A 122 14.29 23.24 -6.98
N ASN A 123 13.18 23.39 -7.71
CA ASN A 123 12.18 22.35 -7.91
C ASN A 123 12.61 21.37 -9.02
N LYS A 124 11.84 20.28 -9.25
CA LYS A 124 12.17 19.24 -10.24
C LYS A 124 12.46 19.84 -11.63
N ALA A 125 11.57 20.70 -12.12
CA ALA A 125 11.69 21.32 -13.44
C ALA A 125 12.91 22.25 -13.53
N GLN A 126 13.20 23.00 -12.47
CA GLN A 126 14.37 23.88 -12.40
C GLN A 126 15.68 23.09 -12.38
N LEU A 127 15.75 21.99 -11.63
CA LEU A 127 16.92 21.10 -11.63
C LEU A 127 17.14 20.44 -12.99
N GLN A 128 16.06 20.01 -13.66
CA GLN A 128 16.14 19.43 -15.00
C GLN A 128 16.67 20.42 -16.04
N ARG A 129 16.17 21.66 -16.02
CA ARG A 129 16.67 22.74 -16.89
C ARG A 129 18.13 23.08 -16.61
N ALA A 130 18.52 23.17 -15.34
CA ALA A 130 19.89 23.50 -14.93
C ALA A 130 20.91 22.40 -15.28
N LEU A 131 20.47 21.16 -15.51
CA LEU A 131 21.32 20.04 -15.91
C LEU A 131 21.48 19.88 -17.42
N HIS A 132 20.61 20.51 -18.21
CA HIS A 132 20.60 20.45 -19.67
C HIS A 132 21.21 21.71 -20.32
N HIS A 133 21.58 22.70 -19.51
CA HIS A 133 22.37 23.88 -19.87
C HIS A 133 23.82 23.68 -19.42
#